data_AF-A0A2E2U5H9-F1
#
_entry.id   AF-A0A2E2U5H9-F1
#
_cell.length_a   1.000
_cell.length_b   1.000
_cell.length_c   1.000
_cell.angle_alpha   90.00
_cell.angle_beta   90.00
_cell.angle_gamma   90.00
#
_symmetry.space_group_name_H-M   'P 1'
#
loop_
_entity.id
_entity.type
_entity.pdbx_description
1 polymer ?
#
loop_
_entity_poly.entity_id
_entity_poly.type
_entity_poly.pdbx_seq_one_letter_code
_entity_poly.pdbx_strand_id
1 'polypeptide(L)'
;MKKTLCMLMLVTSAIASEGQAAECRDAVVAGFAALDQSIERESFSTGSFDQFELSPEQYNALTPAEQVEIYQKIKPLPVMVQETIDLLNGNIGQVAGTIYEFFLIDELARWREARDGLRQCEMTE
;
A
#
# COMPACT_ATOMS: atom_id res chain seq x y z
N MET A 1 6.36 41.56 -32.12
CA MET A 1 7.05 40.30 -31.82
C MET A 1 6.33 39.60 -30.68
N LYS A 2 5.49 38.61 -31.00
CA LYS A 2 4.90 37.65 -30.05
C LYS A 2 5.78 36.41 -30.10
N LYS A 3 6.21 35.88 -28.95
CA LYS A 3 6.56 34.45 -28.70
C LYS A 3 7.58 34.35 -27.55
N THR A 4 7.14 34.43 -26.28
CA THR A 4 7.79 33.69 -25.17
C THR A 4 6.88 33.70 -23.94
N LEU A 5 5.82 32.89 -23.92
CA LEU A 5 5.04 32.65 -22.71
C LEU A 5 4.29 31.33 -22.82
N CYS A 6 4.99 30.19 -22.69
CA CYS A 6 4.33 28.87 -22.62
C CYS A 6 5.16 27.77 -21.93
N MET A 7 6.29 28.07 -21.29
CA MET A 7 7.24 27.03 -20.84
C MET A 7 7.48 27.04 -19.33
N LEU A 8 6.41 27.08 -18.52
CA LEU A 8 6.54 27.04 -17.05
C LEU A 8 5.50 26.15 -16.31
N MET A 9 4.62 25.42 -17.01
CA MET A 9 3.54 24.65 -16.36
C MET A 9 3.75 23.12 -16.30
N LEU A 10 4.87 22.59 -16.78
CA LEU A 10 5.07 21.13 -16.87
C LEU A 10 5.86 20.50 -15.72
N VAL A 11 6.41 21.29 -14.78
CA VAL A 11 7.30 20.77 -13.73
C VAL A 11 6.55 20.46 -12.41
N THR A 12 5.33 20.94 -12.23
CA THR A 12 4.58 20.77 -10.96
C THR A 12 3.95 19.39 -10.78
N SER A 13 3.76 18.61 -11.85
CA SER A 13 3.02 17.35 -11.78
C SER A 13 3.84 16.17 -11.25
N ALA A 14 5.17 16.19 -11.41
CA ALA A 14 6.03 15.07 -11.00
C ALA A 14 6.17 14.96 -9.47
N ILE A 15 6.24 16.11 -8.77
CA ILE A 15 6.43 16.16 -7.32
C ILE A 15 5.17 15.67 -6.57
N ALA A 16 3.98 15.87 -7.14
CA ALA A 16 2.74 15.41 -6.56
C ALA A 16 2.61 13.87 -6.56
N SER A 17 3.18 13.19 -7.55
CA SER A 17 3.11 11.73 -7.68
C SER A 17 4.00 11.00 -6.66
N GLU A 18 5.20 11.52 -6.38
CA GLU A 18 6.10 10.94 -5.38
C GLU A 18 5.59 11.15 -3.95
N GLY A 19 5.02 12.32 -3.65
CA GLY A 19 4.39 12.60 -2.35
C GLY A 19 3.20 11.67 -2.07
N GLN A 20 2.34 11.44 -3.06
CA GLN A 20 1.20 10.54 -2.93
C GLN A 20 1.63 9.09 -2.68
N ALA A 21 2.65 8.60 -3.39
CA ALA A 21 3.16 7.25 -3.17
C ALA A 21 3.74 7.08 -1.75
N ALA A 22 4.38 8.11 -1.22
CA ALA A 22 4.88 8.14 0.15
C ALA A 22 3.72 8.06 1.18
N GLU A 23 2.67 8.86 1.00
CA GLU A 23 1.48 8.84 1.87
C GLU A 23 0.76 7.49 1.83
N CYS A 24 0.66 6.86 0.65
CA CYS A 24 0.01 5.57 0.51
C CYS A 24 0.81 4.41 1.12
N ARG A 25 2.14 4.48 1.12
CA ARG A 25 2.97 3.54 1.89
C ARG A 25 2.70 3.69 3.39
N ASP A 26 2.62 4.92 3.88
CA ASP A 26 2.32 5.18 5.29
C ASP A 26 0.91 4.67 5.68
N ALA A 27 -0.07 4.83 4.78
CA ALA A 27 -1.40 4.28 4.97
C ALA A 27 -1.40 2.74 5.05
N VAL A 28 -0.58 2.05 4.25
CA VAL A 28 -0.39 0.58 4.33
C VAL A 28 0.20 0.20 5.69
N VAL A 29 1.26 0.87 6.14
CA VAL A 29 1.87 0.61 7.46
C VAL A 29 0.84 0.82 8.58
N ALA A 30 0.07 1.90 8.53
CA ALA A 30 -1.00 2.17 9.50
C ALA A 30 -2.10 1.10 9.46
N GLY A 31 -2.45 0.58 8.28
CA GLY A 31 -3.41 -0.51 8.11
C GLY A 31 -2.95 -1.81 8.77
N PHE A 32 -1.69 -2.21 8.59
CA PHE A 32 -1.12 -3.36 9.30
C PHE A 32 -1.08 -3.13 10.81
N ALA A 33 -0.68 -1.93 11.25
CA ALA A 33 -0.63 -1.58 12.67
C ALA A 33 -2.01 -1.62 13.33
N ALA A 34 -3.07 -1.22 12.62
CA ALA A 34 -4.46 -1.32 13.11
C ALA A 34 -4.90 -2.79 13.33
N LEU A 35 -4.27 -3.74 12.63
CA LEU A 35 -4.46 -5.18 12.79
C LEU A 35 -3.45 -5.82 13.77
N ASP A 36 -2.74 -5.00 14.57
CA ASP A 36 -1.67 -5.42 15.47
C ASP A 36 -0.54 -6.21 14.77
N GLN A 37 -0.32 -5.92 13.49
CA GLN A 37 0.76 -6.48 12.66
C GLN A 37 1.78 -5.39 12.31
N SER A 38 3.02 -5.79 12.05
CA SER A 38 4.08 -4.87 11.65
C SER A 38 4.54 -5.14 10.22
N ILE A 39 4.70 -4.07 9.44
CA ILE A 39 5.37 -4.08 8.15
C ILE A 39 6.26 -2.84 8.08
N GLU A 40 7.47 -2.98 7.55
CA GLU A 40 8.36 -1.85 7.36
C GLU A 40 7.97 -1.09 6.09
N ARG A 41 7.99 0.24 6.16
CA ARG A 41 7.63 1.13 5.03
C ARG A 41 8.37 0.79 3.73
N GLU A 42 9.63 0.40 3.86
CA GLU A 42 10.53 0.12 2.73
C GLU A 42 10.63 -1.37 2.36
N SER A 43 9.88 -2.25 3.03
CA SER A 43 9.93 -3.70 2.75
C SER A 43 9.03 -4.13 1.59
N PHE A 44 8.22 -3.24 1.01
CA PHE A 44 7.29 -3.56 -0.06
C PHE A 44 7.28 -2.50 -1.16
N SER A 45 6.97 -2.91 -2.39
CA SER A 45 6.77 -2.01 -3.54
C SER A 45 7.92 -1.05 -3.82
N THR A 46 9.15 -1.35 -3.42
CA THR A 46 10.32 -0.46 -3.54
C THR A 46 11.17 -0.73 -4.77
N GLY A 47 10.95 -1.85 -5.47
CA GLY A 47 11.77 -2.25 -6.59
C GLY A 47 11.01 -2.87 -7.76
N SER A 48 11.77 -3.35 -8.73
CA SER A 48 11.29 -4.07 -9.90
C SER A 48 12.07 -5.37 -10.07
N PHE A 49 11.47 -6.37 -10.72
CA PHE A 49 12.05 -7.72 -10.78
C PHE A 49 13.43 -7.77 -11.44
N ASP A 50 13.67 -6.92 -12.44
CA ASP A 50 14.95 -6.79 -13.14
C ASP A 50 16.11 -6.34 -12.23
N GLN A 51 15.83 -5.65 -11.13
CA GLN A 51 16.84 -5.21 -10.16
C GLN A 51 17.46 -6.37 -9.35
N PHE A 52 16.81 -7.53 -9.35
CA PHE A 52 17.30 -8.70 -8.63
C PHE A 52 18.28 -9.54 -9.46
N GLU A 53 18.45 -9.24 -10.75
CA GLU A 53 19.36 -9.96 -11.66
C GLU A 53 19.15 -11.50 -11.66
N LEU A 54 17.90 -11.94 -11.47
CA LEU A 54 17.52 -13.35 -11.46
C LEU A 54 16.81 -13.76 -12.75
N SER A 55 17.17 -14.92 -13.30
CA SER A 55 16.34 -15.60 -14.29
C SER A 55 15.10 -16.23 -13.62
N PRO A 56 14.03 -16.55 -14.37
CA PRO A 56 12.89 -17.29 -13.84
C PRO A 56 13.27 -18.62 -13.20
N GLU A 57 14.22 -19.36 -13.77
CA GLU A 57 14.71 -20.61 -13.21
C GLU A 57 15.42 -20.41 -11.87
N GLN A 58 16.23 -19.34 -11.76
CA GLN A 58 16.92 -18.99 -10.51
C GLN A 58 15.93 -18.57 -9.43
N TYR A 59 14.93 -17.75 -9.76
CA TYR A 59 13.87 -17.36 -8.84
C TYR A 59 13.07 -18.58 -8.33
N ASN A 60 12.69 -19.49 -9.22
CA ASN A 60 11.95 -20.70 -8.86
C ASN A 60 12.78 -21.70 -8.04
N ALA A 61 14.11 -21.58 -8.05
CA ALA A 61 15.01 -22.38 -7.23
C ALA A 61 15.22 -21.79 -5.81
N LEU A 62 14.79 -20.55 -5.57
CA LEU A 62 14.82 -19.95 -4.23
C LEU A 62 13.87 -20.64 -3.26
N THR A 63 14.12 -20.49 -1.97
CA THR A 63 13.18 -20.92 -0.94
C THR A 63 11.89 -20.09 -0.99
N PRO A 64 10.75 -20.63 -0.51
CA PRO A 64 9.51 -19.87 -0.47
C PRO A 64 9.62 -18.54 0.29
N ALA A 65 10.43 -18.47 1.35
CA ALA A 65 10.64 -17.24 2.11
C ALA A 65 11.35 -16.16 1.27
N GLU A 66 12.39 -16.53 0.54
CA GLU A 66 13.11 -15.61 -0.35
C GLU A 66 12.23 -15.15 -1.52
N GLN A 67 11.42 -16.05 -2.09
CA GLN A 67 10.45 -15.68 -3.12
C GLN A 67 9.43 -14.66 -2.60
N VAL A 68 8.91 -14.85 -1.38
CA VAL A 68 7.98 -13.90 -0.75
C VAL A 68 8.64 -12.54 -0.53
N GLU A 69 9.89 -12.50 -0.08
CA GLU A 69 10.61 -11.23 0.13
C GLU A 69 10.76 -10.44 -1.17
N ILE A 70 11.19 -11.11 -2.25
CA ILE A 70 11.33 -10.48 -3.57
C ILE A 70 9.95 -10.04 -4.08
N TYR A 71 8.96 -10.93 -4.00
CA TYR A 71 7.60 -10.63 -4.44
C TYR A 71 7.03 -9.41 -3.72
N GLN A 72 7.25 -9.30 -2.42
CA GLN A 72 6.79 -8.17 -1.63
C GLN A 72 7.46 -6.86 -2.06
N LYS A 73 8.77 -6.87 -2.33
CA LYS A 73 9.52 -5.70 -2.82
C LYS A 73 9.08 -5.22 -4.20
N ILE A 74 8.64 -6.12 -5.09
CA ILE A 74 8.22 -5.77 -6.46
C ILE A 74 6.72 -5.58 -6.61
N LYS A 75 5.92 -6.03 -5.62
CA LYS A 75 4.46 -5.93 -5.68
C LYS A 75 4.06 -4.47 -5.84
N PRO A 76 3.21 -4.09 -6.80
CA PRO A 76 2.80 -2.70 -6.98
C PRO A 76 2.12 -2.13 -5.73
N LEU A 77 2.38 -0.86 -5.40
CA LEU A 77 1.78 -0.19 -4.25
C LEU A 77 0.23 -0.23 -4.26
N PRO A 78 -0.46 -0.03 -5.39
CA PRO A 78 -1.93 -0.16 -5.44
C PRO A 78 -2.43 -1.55 -5.02
N VAL A 79 -1.67 -2.61 -5.33
CA VAL A 79 -2.00 -3.98 -4.91
C VAL A 79 -1.83 -4.13 -3.41
N MET A 80 -0.76 -3.56 -2.82
CA MET A 80 -0.58 -3.55 -1.36
C MET A 80 -1.71 -2.78 -0.64
N VAL A 81 -2.15 -1.66 -1.20
CA VAL A 81 -3.30 -0.89 -0.68
C VAL A 81 -4.56 -1.75 -0.68
N GLN A 82 -4.91 -2.35 -1.82
CA GLN A 82 -6.10 -3.20 -1.94
C GLN A 82 -6.06 -4.40 -1.00
N GLU A 83 -4.94 -5.13 -0.94
CA GLU A 83 -4.79 -6.26 -0.02
C GLU A 83 -4.97 -5.84 1.45
N THR A 84 -4.43 -4.69 1.83
CA THR A 84 -4.58 -4.17 3.20
C THR A 84 -6.04 -3.79 3.50
N ILE A 85 -6.74 -3.18 2.54
CA ILE A 85 -8.19 -2.90 2.63
C ILE A 85 -8.98 -4.20 2.80
N ASP A 86 -8.65 -5.25 2.05
CA ASP A 86 -9.34 -6.53 2.10
C ASP A 86 -9.14 -7.22 3.46
N LEU A 87 -7.93 -7.17 4.02
CA LEU A 87 -7.63 -7.66 5.37
C LEU A 87 -8.45 -6.91 6.44
N LEU A 88 -8.50 -5.58 6.36
CA LEU A 88 -9.29 -4.76 7.28
C LEU A 88 -10.78 -5.06 7.15
N ASN A 89 -11.31 -5.15 5.92
CA ASN A 89 -12.71 -5.52 5.68
C ASN A 89 -13.04 -6.91 6.21
N GLY A 90 -12.11 -7.87 6.10
CA GLY A 90 -12.26 -9.20 6.69
C GLY A 90 -12.46 -9.14 8.21
N ASN A 91 -11.65 -8.36 8.91
CA ASN A 91 -11.75 -8.19 10.36
C ASN A 91 -13.03 -7.41 10.76
N ILE A 92 -13.32 -6.31 10.06
CA ILE A 92 -14.55 -5.54 10.24
C ILE A 92 -15.78 -6.43 10.06
N GLY A 93 -15.82 -7.24 9.00
CA GLY A 93 -16.96 -8.09 8.67
C GLY A 93 -17.19 -9.23 9.67
N GLN A 94 -16.17 -9.66 10.40
CA GLN A 94 -16.31 -10.65 11.48
C GLN A 94 -16.95 -10.07 12.75
N VAL A 95 -16.83 -8.75 12.96
CA VAL A 95 -17.23 -8.09 14.20
C VAL A 95 -18.50 -7.26 14.02
N ALA A 96 -18.58 -6.46 12.96
CA ALA A 96 -19.69 -5.53 12.73
C ALA A 96 -21.03 -6.26 12.58
N GLY A 97 -22.05 -5.76 13.26
CA GLY A 97 -23.39 -6.35 13.31
C GLY A 97 -23.50 -7.60 14.20
N THR A 98 -22.42 -8.02 14.86
CA THR A 98 -22.43 -9.16 15.78
C THR A 98 -22.50 -8.71 17.23
N ILE A 99 -22.71 -9.65 18.15
CA ILE A 99 -22.63 -9.39 19.60
C ILE A 99 -21.25 -8.87 20.04
N TYR A 100 -20.19 -9.14 19.26
CA TYR A 100 -18.83 -8.75 19.58
C TYR A 100 -18.55 -7.27 19.29
N GLU A 101 -19.37 -6.61 18.47
CA GLU A 101 -19.18 -5.18 18.13
C GLU A 101 -19.16 -4.29 19.37
N PHE A 102 -19.98 -4.60 20.39
CA PHE A 102 -19.96 -3.84 21.64
C PHE A 102 -18.64 -4.01 22.42
N PHE A 103 -18.05 -5.20 22.37
CA PHE A 103 -16.82 -5.52 23.09
C PHE A 103 -15.57 -5.05 22.36
N LEU A 104 -15.66 -4.87 21.04
CA LEU A 104 -14.55 -4.52 20.14
C LEU A 104 -14.80 -3.18 19.44
N ILE A 105 -15.50 -2.25 20.10
CA ILE A 105 -15.91 -0.99 19.48
C ILE A 105 -14.72 -0.12 19.09
N ASP A 106 -13.67 -0.13 19.93
CA ASP A 106 -12.45 0.65 19.72
C ASP A 106 -11.61 0.03 18.59
N GLU A 107 -11.45 -1.30 18.58
CA GLU A 107 -10.80 -2.04 17.49
C GLU A 107 -11.51 -1.80 16.16
N LEU A 108 -12.84 -1.90 16.15
CA LEU A 108 -13.66 -1.69 14.97
C LEU A 108 -13.55 -0.25 14.44
N ALA A 109 -13.49 0.74 15.33
CA ALA A 109 -13.25 2.13 14.95
C ALA A 109 -11.86 2.30 14.32
N ARG A 110 -10.80 1.74 14.93
CA ARG A 110 -9.43 1.76 14.39
C ARG A 110 -9.35 1.12 13.01
N TRP A 111 -9.98 -0.04 12.80
CA TRP A 111 -9.96 -0.71 11.49
C TRP A 111 -10.69 0.11 10.43
N ARG A 112 -11.83 0.72 10.77
CA ARG A 112 -12.60 1.57 9.85
C ARG A 112 -11.80 2.81 9.46
N GLU A 113 -11.17 3.48 10.43
CA GLU A 113 -10.32 4.64 10.19
C GLU A 113 -9.14 4.30 9.27
N ALA A 114 -8.41 3.22 9.55
CA ALA A 114 -7.29 2.80 8.72
C ALA A 114 -7.71 2.46 7.28
N ARG A 115 -8.83 1.76 7.11
CA ARG A 115 -9.40 1.45 5.78
C ARG A 115 -9.78 2.71 5.03
N ASP A 116 -10.43 3.65 5.70
CA ASP A 116 -10.90 4.89 5.08
C ASP A 116 -9.72 5.80 4.70
N GLY A 117 -8.60 5.74 5.44
CA GLY A 117 -7.32 6.32 5.02
C GLY A 117 -6.77 5.69 3.74
N LEU A 118 -6.73 4.35 3.67
CA LEU A 118 -6.28 3.62 2.48
C LEU A 118 -7.12 3.91 1.23
N ARG A 119 -8.45 4.07 1.37
CA ARG A 119 -9.33 4.38 0.24
C ARG A 119 -9.02 5.72 -0.43
N GLN A 120 -8.36 6.65 0.25
CA GLN A 120 -7.93 7.91 -0.36
C GLN A 120 -6.85 7.67 -1.43
N CYS A 121 -6.11 6.56 -1.33
CA CYS A 121 -5.14 6.12 -2.33
C CYS A 121 -5.76 5.48 -3.57
N GLU A 122 -6.99 4.94 -3.48
CA GLU A 122 -7.70 4.35 -4.63
C GLU A 122 -8.33 5.43 -5.54
N MET A 123 -8.69 6.58 -4.96
CA MET A 123 -9.43 7.64 -5.67
C MET A 123 -8.55 8.56 -6.54
N THR A 124 -7.25 8.28 -6.65
CA THR A 124 -6.25 9.17 -7.26
C THR A 124 -5.47 8.55 -8.43
N GLU A 125 -5.87 7.35 -8.90
CA GLU A 125 -5.38 6.76 -10.16
C GLU A 125 -6.09 7.30 -11.42
#